data_AF-A0A8C3F7J9-F1
#
_entry.id   AF-A0A8C3F7J9-F1
#
_cell.length_a   1.000
_cell.length_b   1.000
_cell.length_c   1.000
_cell.angle_alpha   90.00
_cell.angle_beta   90.00
_cell.angle_gamma   90.00
#
_symmetry.space_group_name_H-M   'P 1'
#
loop_
_entity.id
_entity.type
_entity.pdbx_description
1 polymer ?
#
loop_
_entity_poly.entity_id
_entity_poly.type
_entity_poly.pdbx_seq_one_letter_code
_entity_poly.pdbx_strand_id
1 'polypeptide(L)'
;QCKTLEPTSPLSPTSCSAFSLLASWIHTHSAHLGPEGAYCWAQARGIPTSHVALKTAKAICKICQIVPRRDQPTQIWQIDYVGPLPHDHRKANILTMVDTAIGSGEVWPASRADHWNTITK
;
A
#
# COMPACT_ATOMS: atom_id res chain seq x y z
N GLN A 1 4.77 -9.70 13.81
CA GLN A 1 3.55 -10.52 13.99
C GLN A 1 2.59 -9.74 14.87
N CYS A 2 1.49 -9.20 14.31
CA CYS A 2 0.46 -8.53 15.12
C CYS A 2 -0.42 -9.62 15.75
N LYS A 3 -0.47 -9.66 17.08
CA LYS A 3 -1.30 -10.63 17.82
C LYS A 3 -2.77 -10.20 17.76
N THR A 4 -3.63 -11.10 17.33
CA THR A 4 -5.09 -10.94 17.32
C THR A 4 -5.60 -10.91 18.75
N LEU A 5 -6.30 -9.84 19.13
CA LEU A 5 -7.08 -9.79 20.36
C LEU A 5 -8.56 -9.97 19.98
N GLU A 6 -9.13 -11.10 20.40
CA GLU A 6 -10.57 -11.40 20.30
C GLU A 6 -11.35 -10.55 21.32
N PRO A 7 -12.38 -9.78 20.94
CA PRO A 7 -13.25 -9.11 21.89
C PRO A 7 -14.49 -9.96 22.20
N THR A 8 -14.60 -10.34 23.46
CA THR A 8 -15.78 -10.92 24.13
C THR A 8 -16.86 -9.86 24.35
N SER A 9 -17.95 -9.87 23.57
CA SER A 9 -19.34 -9.55 24.00
C SER A 9 -20.26 -9.13 22.82
N PRO A 10 -21.58 -9.40 22.91
CA PRO A 10 -22.54 -9.01 21.87
C PRO A 10 -22.91 -7.52 22.03
N LEU A 11 -22.47 -6.68 21.09
CA LEU A 11 -22.70 -5.23 21.12
C LEU A 11 -23.93 -4.80 20.29
N SER A 12 -24.64 -3.83 20.86
CA SER A 12 -25.95 -3.25 20.51
C SER A 12 -25.98 -2.47 19.17
N PRO A 13 -27.16 -2.23 18.55
CA PRO A 13 -27.26 -1.72 17.17
C PRO A 13 -26.68 -0.31 16.90
N THR A 14 -26.47 0.53 17.91
CA THR A 14 -25.88 1.87 17.75
C THR A 14 -24.36 1.83 17.56
N SER A 15 -23.67 0.79 18.03
CA SER A 15 -22.22 0.66 17.88
C SER A 15 -21.78 0.33 16.46
N CYS A 16 -22.67 -0.21 15.63
CA CYS A 16 -22.37 -0.54 14.23
C CYS A 16 -22.08 0.69 13.36
N SER A 17 -22.69 1.84 13.65
CA SER A 17 -22.50 3.07 12.86
C SER A 17 -21.14 3.74 13.13
N ALA A 18 -20.78 3.89 14.41
CA ALA A 18 -19.52 4.53 14.81
C ALA A 18 -18.30 3.69 14.39
N PHE A 19 -18.36 2.36 14.52
CA PHE A 19 -17.30 1.47 14.06
C PHE A 19 -17.14 1.47 12.53
N SER A 20 -18.24 1.55 11.78
CA SER A 20 -18.19 1.64 10.31
C SER A 20 -17.61 2.97 9.83
N LEU A 21 -17.93 4.07 10.52
CA LEU A 21 -17.37 5.39 10.22
C LEU A 21 -15.87 5.45 10.52
N LEU A 22 -15.44 4.91 11.67
CA LEU A 22 -14.03 4.86 12.03
C LEU A 22 -13.23 3.99 11.08
N ALA A 23 -13.73 2.81 10.69
CA ALA A 23 -13.05 1.96 9.72
C ALA A 23 -12.94 2.62 8.34
N SER A 24 -13.95 3.36 7.90
CA SER A 24 -13.91 4.16 6.67
C SER A 24 -12.85 5.26 6.75
N TRP A 25 -12.80 5.98 7.88
CA TRP A 25 -11.78 7.00 8.13
C TRP A 25 -10.37 6.40 8.12
N ILE A 26 -10.15 5.26 8.79
CA ILE A 26 -8.86 4.54 8.80
C ILE A 26 -8.48 4.11 7.39
N HIS A 27 -9.41 3.52 6.63
CA HIS A 27 -9.14 3.09 5.26
C HIS A 27 -8.70 4.26 4.36
N THR A 28 -9.35 5.42 4.47
CA THR A 28 -8.96 6.62 3.70
C THR A 28 -7.62 7.20 4.17
N HIS A 29 -7.38 7.30 5.48
CA HIS A 29 -6.15 7.92 6.03
C HIS A 29 -4.92 7.02 5.94
N SER A 30 -5.12 5.71 5.84
CA SER A 30 -4.07 4.74 5.51
C SER A 30 -3.79 4.66 4.01
N ALA A 31 -4.21 5.65 3.20
CA ALA A 31 -4.01 5.70 1.76
C ALA A 31 -4.58 4.48 1.02
N HIS A 32 -5.78 4.04 1.42
CA HIS A 32 -6.47 2.89 0.80
C HIS A 32 -5.68 1.58 0.86
N LEU A 33 -4.88 1.37 1.90
CA LEU A 33 -4.24 0.08 2.14
C LEU A 33 -5.29 -1.05 2.22
N GLY A 34 -4.85 -2.26 1.87
CA GLY A 34 -5.64 -3.47 2.10
C GLY A 34 -5.98 -3.65 3.59
N PRO A 35 -6.95 -4.52 3.92
CA PRO A 35 -7.44 -4.67 5.30
C PRO A 35 -6.34 -4.92 6.34
N GLU A 36 -5.34 -5.74 6.00
CA GLU A 36 -4.19 -6.01 6.88
C GLU A 36 -3.28 -4.78 7.04
N GLY A 37 -2.99 -4.07 5.95
CA GLY A 37 -2.18 -2.86 5.99
C GLY A 37 -2.84 -1.75 6.79
N ALA A 38 -4.15 -1.55 6.60
CA ALA A 38 -4.95 -0.59 7.35
C ALA A 38 -5.06 -0.98 8.83
N TYR A 39 -5.14 -2.28 9.15
CA TYR A 39 -5.13 -2.77 10.53
C TYR A 39 -3.80 -2.49 11.21
N CYS A 40 -2.67 -2.84 10.58
CA CYS A 40 -1.33 -2.53 11.10
C CYS A 40 -1.11 -1.02 11.26
N TRP A 41 -1.57 -0.21 10.31
CA TRP A 41 -1.50 1.25 10.37
C TRP A 41 -2.28 1.81 11.58
N ALA A 42 -3.46 1.26 11.88
CA ALA A 42 -4.30 1.66 13.02
C ALA A 42 -3.70 1.22 14.36
N GLN A 43 -3.21 -0.03 14.44
CA GLN A 43 -2.57 -0.58 15.65
C GLN A 43 -1.32 0.21 16.04
N ALA A 44 -0.48 0.59 15.06
CA ALA A 44 0.70 1.42 15.30
C ALA A 44 0.36 2.80 15.91
N ARG A 45 -0.90 3.22 15.87
CA ARG A 45 -1.40 4.51 16.38
C ARG A 45 -2.37 4.36 17.55
N GLY A 46 -2.57 3.13 18.06
CA GLY A 46 -3.51 2.85 19.15
C GLY A 46 -4.98 3.09 18.79
N ILE A 47 -5.33 3.10 17.50
CA ILE A 47 -6.70 3.35 17.05
C ILE A 47 -7.46 2.01 17.03
N PRO A 48 -8.55 1.86 17.81
CA PRO A 48 -9.30 0.61 17.87
C PRO A 48 -10.05 0.37 16.56
N THR A 49 -9.88 -0.81 15.98
CA THR A 49 -10.59 -1.25 14.78
C THR A 49 -10.56 -2.77 14.66
N SER A 50 -11.40 -3.33 13.78
CA SER A 50 -11.43 -4.76 13.46
C SER A 50 -11.17 -5.00 11.98
N HIS A 51 -10.59 -6.15 11.65
CA HIS A 51 -10.40 -6.59 10.26
C HIS A 51 -11.71 -6.66 9.48
N VAL A 52 -12.81 -7.07 10.14
CA VAL A 52 -14.14 -7.14 9.51
C VAL A 52 -14.60 -5.75 9.09
N ALA A 53 -14.48 -4.75 9.97
CA ALA A 53 -14.88 -3.39 9.65
C ALA A 53 -14.03 -2.79 8.51
N LEU A 54 -12.72 -3.08 8.47
CA LEU A 54 -11.83 -2.64 7.40
C LEU A 54 -12.12 -3.32 6.05
N LYS A 55 -12.46 -4.61 6.06
CA LYS A 55 -12.94 -5.33 4.85
C LYS A 55 -14.21 -4.68 4.31
N THR A 56 -15.17 -4.38 5.17
CA THR A 56 -16.41 -3.69 4.78
C THR A 56 -16.13 -2.29 4.25
N ALA A 57 -15.30 -1.50 4.94
CA ALA A 57 -14.91 -0.15 4.52
C ALA A 57 -14.26 -0.15 3.12
N LYS A 58 -13.38 -1.12 2.84
CA LYS A 58 -12.77 -1.28 1.52
C LYS A 58 -13.80 -1.67 0.45
N ALA A 59 -14.70 -2.62 0.76
CA ALA A 59 -15.70 -3.11 -0.18
C ALA A 59 -16.66 -1.99 -0.65
N ILE A 60 -16.99 -1.04 0.23
CA ILE A 60 -17.86 0.10 -0.10
C ILE A 60 -17.11 1.34 -0.60
N CYS A 61 -15.76 1.32 -0.64
CA CYS A 61 -14.97 2.44 -1.07
C CYS A 61 -15.02 2.60 -2.60
N LYS A 62 -15.65 3.68 -3.08
CA LYS A 62 -15.75 3.98 -4.52
C LYS A 62 -14.38 4.07 -5.22
N ILE A 63 -13.36 4.61 -4.54
CA ILE A 63 -12.01 4.73 -5.10
C ILE A 63 -11.42 3.34 -5.34
N CYS A 64 -11.55 2.41 -4.38
CA CYS A 64 -11.06 1.05 -4.53
C CYS A 64 -11.87 0.21 -5.53
N GLN A 65 -13.14 0.56 -5.77
CA GLN A 65 -13.95 -0.08 -6.82
C GLN A 65 -13.50 0.34 -8.22
N ILE A 66 -13.10 1.60 -8.40
CA ILE A 66 -12.62 2.13 -9.69
C ILE A 66 -11.15 1.75 -9.93
N VAL A 67 -10.34 1.80 -8.87
CA VAL A 67 -8.91 1.51 -8.89
C VAL A 67 -8.66 0.34 -7.95
N PRO A 68 -8.88 -0.91 -8.39
CA PRO A 68 -8.64 -2.09 -7.57
C PRO A 68 -7.15 -2.20 -7.26
N ARG A 69 -6.76 -1.73 -6.08
CA ARG A 69 -5.43 -1.98 -5.51
C ARG A 69 -5.38 -3.41 -5.00
N ARG A 70 -4.39 -4.17 -5.47
CA ARG A 70 -4.13 -5.53 -4.98
C ARG A 70 -3.92 -5.50 -3.46
N ASP A 71 -4.61 -6.41 -2.79
CA ASP A 71 -4.65 -6.53 -1.33
C ASP A 71 -3.35 -7.05 -0.73
N GLN A 72 -2.45 -7.54 -1.58
CA GLN A 72 -1.17 -8.11 -1.20
C GLN A 72 -0.08 -7.45 -2.02
N PRO A 73 1.09 -7.16 -1.43
CA PRO A 73 2.30 -6.82 -2.17
C PRO A 73 2.73 -8.05 -2.96
N THR A 74 2.04 -8.32 -4.07
CA THR A 74 2.52 -9.25 -5.07
C THR A 74 3.50 -8.46 -5.91
N GLN A 75 4.76 -8.90 -5.90
CA GLN A 75 6.00 -8.44 -6.57
C GLN A 75 5.85 -7.96 -8.04
N ILE A 76 4.85 -7.13 -8.33
CA ILE A 76 4.60 -6.51 -9.63
C ILE A 76 5.22 -5.13 -9.55
N TRP A 77 6.46 -5.08 -10.03
CA TRP A 77 7.25 -3.87 -10.10
C TRP A 77 7.05 -3.22 -11.47
N GLN A 78 6.77 -1.92 -11.48
CA GLN A 78 6.99 -1.12 -12.68
C GLN A 78 8.47 -0.76 -12.72
N ILE A 79 9.17 -1.22 -13.76
CA ILE A 79 10.60 -0.99 -13.96
C ILE A 79 10.77 -0.10 -15.19
N ASP A 80 11.49 1.01 -15.04
CA ASP A 80 11.72 1.96 -16.14
C ASP A 80 13.11 2.60 -16.07
N TYR A 81 13.54 3.22 -17.17
CA TYR A 81 14.77 4.02 -17.23
C TYR A 81 14.44 5.50 -17.46
N VAL A 82 14.97 6.36 -16.60
CA VAL A 82 14.96 7.82 -16.78
C VAL A 82 16.33 8.27 -17.27
N GLY A 83 16.41 8.75 -18.51
CA GLY A 83 17.63 9.28 -19.09
C GLY A 83 17.61 9.39 -20.62
N PRO A 84 18.72 9.80 -21.24
CA PRO A 84 19.98 10.19 -20.61
C PRO A 84 19.92 11.60 -19.95
N LEU A 85 20.36 11.69 -18.70
CA LEU A 85 20.44 12.93 -17.92
C LEU A 85 21.62 13.80 -18.37
N PRO A 86 21.52 15.14 -18.30
CA PRO A 86 22.52 16.06 -18.83
C PRO A 86 23.88 16.15 -18.07
N HIS A 87 24.29 15.14 -17.28
CA HIS A 87 25.53 15.18 -16.46
C HIS A 87 26.63 14.22 -16.98
N ASP A 88 27.90 14.63 -16.81
CA ASP A 88 29.15 13.96 -17.21
C ASP A 88 29.16 12.40 -17.14
N HIS A 89 28.91 11.79 -18.30
CA HIS A 89 29.69 10.73 -18.95
C HIS A 89 30.10 9.43 -18.24
N ARG A 90 29.36 8.91 -17.25
CA ARG A 90 29.45 7.45 -16.92
C ARG A 90 28.15 6.75 -16.53
N LYS A 91 27.16 7.47 -16.00
CA LYS A 91 25.84 6.93 -15.58
C LYS A 91 24.72 7.90 -15.92
N ALA A 92 24.41 8.00 -17.21
CA ALA A 92 23.43 8.94 -17.72
C ALA A 92 21.98 8.47 -17.49
N ASN A 93 21.75 7.22 -17.11
CA ASN A 93 20.40 6.69 -16.91
C ASN A 93 20.18 6.34 -15.44
N ILE A 94 18.93 6.39 -15.04
CA ILE A 94 18.47 5.96 -13.73
C ILE A 94 17.45 4.85 -13.93
N LEU A 95 17.74 3.66 -13.41
CA LEU A 95 16.77 2.57 -13.30
C LEU A 95 15.85 2.84 -12.11
N THR A 96 14.55 2.94 -12.35
CA THR A 96 13.52 3.08 -11.32
C THR A 96 12.74 1.79 -11.21
N MET A 97 12.42 1.39 -9.98
CA MET A 97 11.64 0.20 -9.71
C MET A 97 10.60 0.54 -8.65
N VAL A 98 9.31 0.53 -9.00
CA VAL A 98 8.22 0.98 -8.13
C VAL A 98 7.23 -0.15 -7.88
N ASP A 99 6.95 -0.44 -6.60
CA ASP A 99 5.88 -1.34 -6.20
C ASP A 99 4.54 -0.70 -6.60
N THR A 100 3.82 -1.37 -7.51
CA THR A 100 2.57 -0.85 -8.07
C THR A 100 1.41 -0.80 -7.08
N ALA A 101 1.49 -1.52 -5.96
CA ALA A 101 0.44 -1.56 -4.95
C ALA A 101 0.56 -0.39 -3.95
N ILE A 102 1.77 -0.07 -3.50
CA ILE A 102 2.02 0.93 -2.44
C ILE A 102 2.75 2.18 -2.92
N GLY A 103 3.28 2.18 -4.14
CA GLY A 103 3.98 3.32 -4.75
C GLY A 103 5.37 3.60 -4.18
N SER A 104 5.90 2.72 -3.32
CA SER A 104 7.29 2.79 -2.87
C SER A 104 8.22 2.26 -3.95
N GLY A 105 9.40 2.85 -4.10
CA GLY A 105 10.34 2.39 -5.10
C GLY A 105 11.80 2.59 -4.75
N GLU A 106 12.64 1.96 -5.56
CA GLU A 106 14.09 2.01 -5.52
C GLU A 106 14.63 2.65 -6.80
N VAL A 107 15.84 3.20 -6.69
CA VAL A 107 16.46 4.00 -7.74
C VAL A 107 17.95 3.67 -7.84
N TRP A 108 18.39 3.24 -9.03
CA TRP A 108 19.76 2.80 -9.26
C TRP A 108 20.40 3.54 -10.43
N PRO A 109 21.63 4.09 -10.29
CA PRO A 109 22.30 4.73 -11.40
C PRO A 109 22.85 3.68 -12.37
N ALA A 110 22.57 3.85 -13.66
CA ALA A 110 22.94 2.95 -14.74
C ALA A 110 23.73 3.67 -15.84
N SER A 111 24.76 3.02 -16.37
CA SER A 111 25.53 3.53 -17.50
C SER A 111 24.69 3.58 -18.78
N ARG A 112 23.81 2.60 -18.97
CA ARG A 112 22.99 2.42 -20.16
C ARG A 112 21.62 1.83 -19.77
N ALA A 113 20.60 2.13 -20.56
CA ALA A 113 19.31 1.45 -20.50
C ALA A 113 19.40 0.15 -21.31
N ASP A 114 19.88 -0.93 -20.69
CA ASP A 114 19.99 -2.24 -21.31
C ASP A 114 19.63 -3.36 -20.33
N HIS A 115 19.42 -4.57 -20.87
CA HIS A 115 18.97 -5.71 -20.08
C HIS A 115 20.00 -6.13 -19.02
N TRP A 116 21.29 -5.91 -19.27
CA TRP A 116 22.35 -6.29 -18.34
C TRP A 116 22.29 -5.44 -17.08
N ASN A 117 22.10 -4.13 -17.22
CA ASN A 117 21.93 -3.23 -16.08
C ASN A 117 20.62 -3.48 -15.31
N THR A 118 19.61 -4.10 -15.93
CA THR A 118 18.35 -4.47 -15.27
C THR A 118 18.46 -5.78 -14.48
N ILE A 119 19.08 -6.82 -15.06
CA ILE A 119 19.10 -8.18 -14.47
C ILE A 119 20.12 -8.31 -13.33
N THR A 120 21.15 -7.47 -13.32
CA THR A 120 22.23 -7.51 -12.31
C THR A 120 21.95 -6.66 -11.07
N LYS A 121 20.70 -6.22 -10.88
CA LYS A 121 20.25 -5.41 -9.75
C LYS A 121 19.41 -6.22 -8.78
#